data_AF-A0A1I7WT31-F1
#
_entry.id   AF-A0A1I7WT31-F1
#
_cell.length_a   1.000
_cell.length_b   1.000
_cell.length_c   1.000
_cell.angle_alpha   90.00
_cell.angle_beta   90.00
_cell.angle_gamma   90.00
#
_symmetry.space_group_name_H-M   'P 1'
#
loop_
_entity.id
_entity.type
_entity.pdbx_description
1 polymer ?
#
loop_
_entity_poly.entity_id
_entity_poly.type
_entity_poly.pdbx_seq_one_letter_code
_entity_poly.pdbx_strand_id
1 'polypeptide(L)'
;MFVQFYDCRMDEAIEPNLKAYQSFAAFFNRQLKKEARPISASPLDELSLYQVVIYLAPGNYHAFHSPTRWIAKQYRHVPGLLLSVRPSLLYKVPHLFCLNERVVLNGTWKHGFFSMSAVAATNVGDIVIDTFLYW
;
A
#
# COMPACT_ATOMS: atom_id res chain seq x y z
N MET A 1 0.47 8.71 -21.95
CA MET A 1 1.87 8.24 -21.71
C MET A 1 1.99 7.39 -20.45
N PHE A 2 1.75 7.90 -19.23
CA PHE A 2 1.94 7.09 -17.99
C PHE A 2 1.06 5.84 -17.93
N VAL A 3 -0.26 5.98 -18.15
CA VAL A 3 -1.23 4.86 -18.12
C VAL A 3 -0.85 3.73 -19.07
N GLN A 4 -0.45 4.07 -20.30
CA GLN A 4 -0.05 3.08 -21.31
C GLN A 4 1.29 2.43 -20.96
N PHE A 5 2.23 3.20 -20.42
CA PHE A 5 3.57 2.70 -20.10
C PHE A 5 3.57 1.74 -18.89
N TYR A 6 2.70 1.99 -17.90
CA TYR A 6 2.62 1.19 -16.68
C TYR A 6 1.39 0.27 -16.62
N ASP A 7 0.65 0.14 -17.73
CA ASP A 7 -0.55 -0.69 -17.83
C ASP A 7 -1.55 -0.45 -16.69
N CYS A 8 -1.87 0.83 -16.45
CA CYS A 8 -2.82 1.22 -15.41
C CYS A 8 -4.23 0.76 -15.80
N ARG A 9 -4.82 -0.16 -15.02
CA ARG A 9 -6.23 -0.54 -15.13
C ARG A 9 -7.14 0.62 -14.72
N MET A 10 -7.67 1.33 -15.73
CA MET A 10 -8.55 2.47 -15.55
C MET A 10 -10.04 2.08 -15.56
N ASP A 11 -10.37 0.90 -16.06
CA ASP A 11 -11.70 0.30 -16.03
C ASP A 11 -12.21 0.04 -14.61
N GLU A 12 -11.29 -0.15 -13.66
CA GLU A 12 -11.58 -0.37 -12.25
C GLU A 12 -11.69 0.93 -11.44
N ALA A 13 -11.22 2.05 -11.97
CA ALA A 13 -11.28 3.34 -11.29
C ALA A 13 -12.72 3.86 -11.27
N ILE A 14 -13.10 4.60 -10.21
CA ILE A 14 -14.38 5.31 -10.16
C ILE A 14 -14.46 6.32 -11.31
N GLU A 15 -13.36 7.03 -11.57
CA GLU A 15 -13.23 8.00 -12.64
C GLU A 15 -12.19 7.51 -13.67
N PRO A 16 -12.61 6.92 -14.81
CA PRO A 16 -11.68 6.44 -15.83
C PRO A 16 -11.09 7.59 -16.68
N ASN A 17 -11.71 8.76 -16.72
CA ASN A 17 -11.27 9.89 -17.54
C ASN A 17 -10.09 10.61 -16.90
N LEU A 18 -8.92 10.47 -17.52
CA LEU A 18 -7.69 11.12 -17.04
C LEU A 18 -7.78 12.65 -16.96
N LYS A 19 -8.63 13.29 -17.77
CA LYS A 19 -8.81 14.75 -17.75
C LYS A 19 -9.62 15.24 -16.55
N ALA A 20 -10.29 14.36 -15.82
CA ALA A 20 -11.05 14.72 -14.63
C ALA A 20 -10.16 14.90 -13.38
N TYR A 21 -8.94 14.34 -13.39
CA TYR A 21 -7.99 14.53 -12.30
C TYR A 21 -7.28 15.87 -12.41
N GLN A 22 -7.31 16.65 -11.33
CA GLN A 22 -6.66 17.96 -11.25
C GLN A 22 -5.12 17.89 -11.23
N SER A 23 -4.57 16.73 -10.84
CA SER A 23 -3.12 16.54 -10.72
C SER A 23 -2.73 15.07 -10.89
N PHE A 24 -1.43 14.84 -11.13
CA PHE A 24 -0.90 13.48 -11.14
C PHE A 24 -1.06 12.78 -9.79
N ALA A 25 -0.89 13.50 -8.67
CA ALA A 25 -1.11 12.95 -7.33
C ALA A 25 -2.57 12.50 -7.12
N ALA A 26 -3.54 13.27 -7.64
CA ALA A 26 -4.95 12.89 -7.58
C ALA A 26 -5.23 11.62 -8.40
N PHE A 27 -4.62 11.48 -9.58
CA PHE A 27 -4.68 10.26 -10.39
C PHE A 27 -3.99 9.06 -9.70
N PHE A 28 -2.81 9.30 -9.10
CA PHE A 28 -2.01 8.25 -8.45
C PHE A 28 -2.74 7.66 -7.23
N ASN A 29 -3.49 8.51 -6.52
CA ASN A 29 -4.37 8.15 -5.40
C ASN A 29 -5.83 7.89 -5.82
N ARG A 30 -6.10 7.61 -7.10
CA ARG A 30 -7.45 7.35 -7.62
C ARG A 30 -8.19 6.31 -6.79
N GLN A 31 -9.49 6.51 -6.57
CA GLN A 31 -10.35 5.51 -5.93
C GLN A 31 -10.80 4.43 -6.94
N LEU A 32 -10.97 3.21 -6.45
CA LEU A 32 -11.52 2.10 -7.23
C LEU A 32 -13.01 1.94 -6.97
N LYS A 33 -13.72 1.38 -7.96
CA LYS A 33 -15.11 0.93 -7.80
C LYS A 33 -15.18 -0.12 -6.69
N LYS A 34 -16.27 -0.10 -5.92
CA LYS A 34 -16.45 -0.98 -4.74
C LYS A 34 -16.37 -2.46 -5.12
N GLU A 35 -16.89 -2.80 -6.28
CA GLU A 35 -16.96 -4.14 -6.84
C GLU A 35 -15.67 -4.59 -7.56
N ALA A 36 -14.70 -3.69 -7.80
CA ALA A 36 -13.49 -4.03 -8.53
C ALA A 36 -12.60 -5.04 -7.79
N ARG A 37 -12.70 -5.10 -6.46
CA ARG A 37 -11.87 -5.92 -5.57
C ARG A 37 -12.70 -6.51 -4.42
N PRO A 38 -13.51 -7.54 -4.68
CA PRO A 38 -14.30 -8.16 -3.62
C PRO A 38 -13.37 -8.78 -2.57
N ILE A 39 -13.70 -8.55 -1.29
CA ILE A 39 -13.00 -9.19 -0.17
C ILE A 39 -13.41 -10.65 -0.11
N SER A 40 -12.43 -11.55 -0.02
CA SER A 40 -12.70 -12.99 0.11
C SER A 40 -13.52 -13.27 1.39
N ALA A 41 -14.62 -14.00 1.22
CA ALA A 41 -15.40 -14.55 2.33
C ALA A 41 -14.89 -15.95 2.76
N SER A 42 -13.85 -16.47 2.09
CA SER A 42 -13.32 -17.79 2.40
C SER A 42 -12.82 -17.82 3.84
N PRO A 43 -13.11 -18.91 4.59
CA PRO A 43 -12.52 -19.09 5.90
C PRO A 43 -10.99 -19.03 5.78
N LEU A 44 -10.34 -18.45 6.78
CA LEU A 44 -8.89 -18.50 6.86
C LEU A 44 -8.49 -19.96 7.06
N ASP A 45 -7.88 -20.58 6.05
CA ASP A 45 -7.31 -21.91 6.15
C ASP A 45 -6.27 -21.95 7.29
N GLU A 46 -5.98 -23.14 7.83
CA GLU A 46 -5.03 -23.33 8.96
C GLU A 46 -3.57 -22.95 8.64
N LEU A 47 -3.31 -22.34 7.49
CA LEU A 47 -2.00 -21.88 7.07
C LEU A 47 -1.57 -20.65 7.89
N SER A 48 -0.37 -20.75 8.48
CA SER A 48 0.23 -19.68 9.26
C SER A 48 1.10 -18.78 8.38
N LEU A 49 0.53 -17.70 7.85
CA LEU A 49 1.30 -16.62 7.23
C LEU A 49 1.86 -15.70 8.31
N TYR A 50 3.18 -15.72 8.52
CA TYR A 50 3.84 -14.88 9.53
C TYR A 50 4.21 -13.48 9.02
N GLN A 51 4.58 -13.36 7.75
CA GLN A 51 5.00 -12.09 7.14
C GLN A 51 4.78 -12.12 5.62
N VAL A 52 4.39 -10.97 5.07
CA VAL A 52 4.37 -10.73 3.62
C VAL A 52 4.92 -9.35 3.32
N VAL A 53 5.61 -9.21 2.20
CA VAL A 53 6.07 -7.93 1.66
C VAL A 53 5.42 -7.74 0.30
N ILE A 54 4.67 -6.64 0.13
CA ILE A 54 3.94 -6.33 -1.09
C ILE A 54 4.60 -5.11 -1.75
N TYR A 55 5.06 -5.28 -2.99
CA TYR A 55 5.57 -4.19 -3.82
C TYR A 55 4.42 -3.62 -4.66
N LEU A 56 4.17 -2.31 -4.54
CA LEU A 56 3.23 -1.60 -5.40
C LEU A 56 3.99 -0.96 -6.56
N ALA A 57 3.82 -1.51 -7.75
CA ALA A 57 4.39 -0.95 -8.98
C ALA A 57 3.66 0.35 -9.37
N PRO A 58 4.28 1.25 -10.15
CA PRO A 58 3.71 2.57 -10.45
C PRO A 58 2.32 2.56 -11.13
N GLY A 59 1.95 1.45 -11.79
CA GLY A 59 0.65 1.31 -12.43
C GLY A 59 -0.47 0.84 -11.49
N ASN A 60 -0.14 0.39 -10.28
CA ASN A 60 -1.10 -0.21 -9.36
C ASN A 60 -1.99 0.86 -8.69
N TYR A 61 -2.90 0.38 -7.85
CA TYR A 61 -3.65 1.20 -6.92
C TYR A 61 -2.76 1.44 -5.69
N HIS A 62 -2.58 2.71 -5.32
CA HIS A 62 -1.61 3.12 -4.29
C HIS A 62 -2.24 3.45 -2.93
N ALA A 63 -3.49 3.05 -2.70
CA ALA A 63 -3.97 2.87 -1.34
C ALA A 63 -3.76 1.41 -0.89
N PHE A 64 -3.69 1.21 0.41
CA PHE A 64 -3.56 -0.10 1.04
C PHE A 64 -4.61 -0.23 2.15
N HIS A 65 -5.05 -1.45 2.37
CA HIS A 65 -6.09 -1.76 3.34
C HIS A 65 -5.59 -2.85 4.28
N SER A 66 -6.14 -2.86 5.49
CA SER A 66 -5.85 -3.92 6.43
C SER A 66 -6.34 -5.27 5.88
N PRO A 67 -5.53 -6.35 5.94
CA PRO A 67 -5.93 -7.68 5.50
C PRO A 67 -6.90 -8.37 6.47
N THR A 68 -7.04 -7.85 7.69
CA THR A 68 -7.89 -8.40 8.75
C THR A 68 -8.42 -7.30 9.65
N ARG A 69 -9.41 -7.60 10.49
CA ARG A 69 -9.76 -6.76 11.63
C ARG A 69 -8.67 -6.86 12.70
N TRP A 70 -8.20 -5.71 13.18
CA TRP A 70 -7.20 -5.58 14.24
C TRP A 70 -7.29 -4.19 14.89
N ILE A 71 -6.57 -3.99 15.99
CA ILE A 71 -6.48 -2.72 16.71
C ILE A 71 -5.03 -2.26 16.68
N ALA A 72 -4.76 -1.16 15.96
CA ALA A 72 -3.48 -0.48 16.01
C ALA A 72 -3.36 0.26 17.35
N LYS A 73 -2.32 -0.06 18.13
CA LYS A 73 -2.04 0.53 19.45
C LYS A 73 -0.96 1.60 19.40
N GLN A 74 -0.09 1.52 18.39
CA GLN A 74 1.03 2.45 18.23
C GLN A 74 1.20 2.78 16.76
N TYR A 75 1.39 4.08 16.51
CA TYR A 75 1.89 4.63 15.25
C TYR A 75 3.34 5.10 15.48
N ARG A 76 4.26 4.72 14.61
CA ARG A 76 5.64 5.22 14.62
C ARG A 76 6.06 5.65 13.22
N HIS A 77 6.34 6.93 13.06
CA HIS A 77 7.09 7.43 11.92
C HIS A 77 8.58 7.19 12.15
N VAL A 78 9.26 6.65 11.14
CA VAL A 78 10.70 6.42 11.15
C VAL A 78 11.28 7.17 9.94
N PRO A 79 11.99 8.29 10.15
CA PRO A 79 12.61 9.03 9.06
C PRO A 79 13.72 8.19 8.42
N GLY A 80 13.96 8.40 7.13
CA GLY A 80 14.94 7.64 6.37
C GLY A 80 15.16 8.22 4.98
N LEU A 81 15.78 7.43 4.11
CA LEU A 81 16.00 7.78 2.71
C LEU A 81 14.76 7.50 1.85
N LEU A 82 14.79 7.97 0.60
CA LEU A 82 13.77 7.67 -0.41
C LEU A 82 14.40 6.90 -1.57
N LEU A 83 15.06 5.76 -1.27
CA LEU A 83 15.66 4.91 -2.29
C LEU A 83 14.57 4.15 -3.07
N SER A 84 14.88 3.75 -4.30
CA SER A 84 13.92 3.04 -5.13
C SER A 84 13.75 1.60 -4.65
N VAL A 85 12.52 1.18 -4.39
CA VAL A 85 12.18 -0.19 -3.98
C VAL A 85 11.96 -1.13 -5.17
N ARG A 86 12.38 -0.73 -6.39
CA ARG A 86 12.22 -1.54 -7.60
C ARG A 86 12.98 -2.87 -7.42
N PRO A 87 12.40 -4.03 -7.79
CA PRO A 87 12.99 -5.34 -7.47
C PRO A 87 14.47 -5.50 -7.85
N SER A 88 14.87 -4.97 -9.01
CA SER A 88 16.27 -5.02 -9.47
C SER A 88 17.27 -4.27 -8.57
N LEU A 89 16.82 -3.24 -7.83
CA LEU A 89 17.63 -2.50 -6.88
C LEU A 89 17.51 -3.08 -5.47
N LEU A 90 16.35 -3.63 -5.13
CA LEU A 90 16.08 -4.28 -3.84
C LEU A 90 17.15 -5.31 -3.46
N TYR A 91 17.50 -6.19 -4.40
CA TYR A 91 18.50 -7.24 -4.15
C TYR A 91 19.94 -6.73 -4.04
N LYS A 92 20.20 -5.46 -4.38
CA LYS A 92 21.55 -4.86 -4.38
C LYS A 92 21.84 -4.00 -3.17
N VAL A 93 20.80 -3.59 -2.44
CA VAL A 93 20.92 -2.69 -1.29
C VAL A 93 20.50 -3.44 -0.03
N PRO A 94 21.46 -3.90 0.79
CA PRO A 94 21.15 -4.53 2.06
C PRO A 94 20.28 -3.63 2.94
N HIS A 95 19.27 -4.21 3.58
CA HIS A 95 18.40 -3.51 4.52
C HIS A 95 17.63 -2.31 3.92
N LEU A 96 17.39 -2.27 2.60
CA LEU A 96 16.73 -1.16 1.92
C LEU A 96 15.47 -0.66 2.65
N PHE A 97 14.59 -1.57 3.09
CA PHE A 97 13.37 -1.20 3.82
C PHE A 97 13.63 -0.54 5.18
N CYS A 98 14.75 -0.84 5.82
CA CYS A 98 15.16 -0.24 7.08
C CYS A 98 15.81 1.13 6.87
N LEU A 99 16.47 1.32 5.72
CA LEU A 99 17.07 2.59 5.32
C LEU A 99 16.03 3.61 4.86
N ASN A 100 14.99 3.14 4.18
CA ASN A 100 13.94 4.02 3.70
C ASN A 100 13.06 4.54 4.84
N GLU A 101 12.54 5.74 4.61
CA GLU A 101 11.47 6.32 5.42
C GLU A 101 10.26 5.38 5.45
N ARG A 102 9.64 5.25 6.62
CA ARG A 102 8.48 4.36 6.80
C ARG A 102 7.59 4.78 7.95
N VAL A 103 6.35 4.34 7.86
CA VAL A 103 5.36 4.42 8.94
C VAL A 103 5.04 3.00 9.38
N VAL A 104 5.18 2.74 10.68
CA VAL A 104 4.94 1.43 11.30
C VAL A 104 3.73 1.52 12.22
N LEU A 105 2.72 0.70 11.94
CA LEU A 105 1.55 0.50 12.78
C LEU A 105 1.72 -0.82 13.54
N ASN A 106 1.69 -0.78 14.88
CA ASN A 106 1.80 -1.96 15.73
C ASN A 106 0.55 -2.11 16.58
N GLY A 107 0.12 -3.35 16.80
CA GLY A 107 -1.13 -3.61 17.50
C GLY A 107 -1.42 -5.08 17.71
N THR A 108 -2.70 -5.39 17.81
CA THR A 108 -3.17 -6.75 18.09
C THR A 108 -4.34 -7.14 17.21
N TRP A 109 -4.36 -8.39 16.78
CA TRP A 109 -5.47 -9.05 16.10
C TRP A 109 -5.88 -10.32 16.88
N LYS A 110 -6.86 -11.08 16.37
CA LYS A 110 -7.41 -12.26 17.09
C LYS A 110 -6.38 -13.32 17.48
N HIS A 111 -5.23 -13.40 16.81
CA HIS A 111 -4.15 -14.36 17.10
C HIS A 111 -2.91 -13.73 17.74
N GLY A 112 -3.02 -12.53 18.30
CA GLY A 112 -1.92 -11.89 19.05
C GLY A 112 -1.37 -10.65 18.34
N PHE A 113 -0.05 -10.55 18.23
CA PHE A 113 0.63 -9.39 17.65
C PHE A 113 0.31 -9.23 16.15
N PHE A 114 0.10 -7.99 15.71
CA PHE A 114 -0.02 -7.63 14.30
C PHE A 114 0.75 -6.34 14.03
N SER A 115 1.48 -6.30 12.93
CA SER A 115 2.19 -5.10 12.47
C SER A 115 1.99 -4.91 10.98
N MET A 116 1.81 -3.66 10.57
CA MET A 116 1.73 -3.26 9.17
C MET A 116 2.62 -2.03 8.97
N SER A 117 3.54 -2.11 8.00
CA SER A 117 4.51 -1.05 7.72
C SER A 117 4.37 -0.56 6.29
N ALA A 118 4.15 0.74 6.11
CA ALA A 118 4.21 1.41 4.82
C ALA A 118 5.61 2.00 4.64
N VAL A 119 6.31 1.60 3.58
CA VAL A 119 7.68 2.04 3.28
C VAL A 119 7.65 2.99 2.09
N ALA A 120 8.15 4.20 2.29
CA ALA A 120 8.26 5.21 1.25
C ALA A 120 9.35 4.83 0.24
N ALA A 121 9.28 5.42 -0.94
CA ALA A 121 10.24 5.21 -2.02
C ALA A 121 10.47 6.48 -2.83
N THR A 122 11.44 6.46 -3.73
CA THR A 122 11.70 7.57 -4.66
C THR A 122 10.41 8.00 -5.37
N ASN A 123 10.08 9.30 -5.30
CA ASN A 123 8.87 9.93 -5.85
C ASN A 123 7.53 9.49 -5.22
N VAL A 124 7.55 8.59 -4.22
CA VAL A 124 6.39 8.13 -3.47
C VAL A 124 6.73 8.22 -1.98
N GLY A 125 6.91 9.45 -1.52
CA GLY A 125 7.35 9.79 -0.15
C GLY A 125 6.19 10.00 0.82
N ASP A 126 5.06 10.51 0.33
CA ASP A 126 3.93 10.89 1.18
C ASP A 126 3.14 9.65 1.61
N ILE A 127 3.10 9.40 2.92
CA ILE A 127 2.31 8.32 3.53
C ILE A 127 1.21 8.95 4.37
N VAL A 128 -0.04 8.62 4.03
CA VAL A 128 -1.23 9.06 4.77
C VAL A 128 -1.97 7.84 5.31
N ILE A 129 -2.25 7.83 6.61
CA ILE A 129 -3.03 6.79 7.28
C ILE A 129 -4.39 7.36 7.66
N ASP A 130 -5.47 6.82 7.09
CA ASP A 130 -6.83 7.10 7.54
C ASP A 130 -7.26 6.02 8.54
N THR A 131 -7.52 6.43 9.78
CA THR A 131 -7.94 5.54 10.87
C THR A 131 -9.45 5.56 11.12
N PHE A 132 -10.23 6.36 10.39
CA PHE A 132 -11.65 6.63 10.70
C PHE A 132 -12.66 5.98 9.76
N LEU A 133 -12.22 5.24 8.75
CA LEU A 133 -13.15 4.52 7.88
C LEU A 133 -13.51 3.16 8.49
N TYR A 134 -14.63 3.14 9.23
CA TYR A 134 -15.49 1.97 9.27
C TYR A 134 -16.03 1.75 7.85
N TRP A 135 -16.01 0.49 7.38
CA TRP A 135 -16.47 0.08 6.05
C TRP A 135 -17.82 0.64 5.63
#